data_AF-A0A258ZL83-F1
#
_entry.id   AF-A0A258ZL83-F1
#
_cell.length_a   1.000
_cell.length_b   1.000
_cell.length_c   1.000
_cell.angle_alpha   90.00
_cell.angle_beta   90.00
_cell.angle_gamma   90.00
#
_symmetry.space_group_name_H-M   'P 1'
#
loop_
_entity.id
_entity.type
_entity.pdbx_description
1 polymer ?
#
loop_
_entity_poly.entity_id
_entity_poly.type
_entity_poly.pdbx_seq_one_letter_code
_entity_poly.pdbx_strand_id
1 'polypeptide(L)'
;MRGSNFVAFLTIQGFIAGIVFGVLQSDSAEDFLIYVLLISTFFYLFAHLCVGFYFQTLGVKAHSFPKHSHERSLDGYVREINRREQFIDAYYAHKDELLSGDERRKA
;
A
#
# COMPACT_ATOMS: atom_id res chain seq x y z
N MET A 1 11.52 12.60 -9.61
CA MET A 1 10.93 13.22 -8.41
C MET A 1 9.83 12.29 -7.90
N ARG A 2 9.63 12.15 -6.58
CA ARG A 2 8.45 11.41 -6.07
C ARG A 2 7.18 12.09 -6.61
N GLY A 3 6.17 11.32 -7.02
CA GLY A 3 4.92 11.86 -7.58
C GLY A 3 4.27 12.91 -6.67
N SER A 4 4.39 12.75 -5.35
CA SER A 4 3.96 13.72 -4.34
C SER A 4 4.61 15.11 -4.51
N ASN A 5 5.91 15.16 -4.84
CA ASN A 5 6.64 16.42 -4.98
C ASN A 5 6.23 17.15 -6.26
N PHE A 6 5.90 16.40 -7.32
CA PHE A 6 5.41 16.96 -8.57
C PHE A 6 4.00 17.55 -8.41
N VAL A 7 3.12 16.84 -7.69
CA VAL A 7 1.79 17.37 -7.33
C VAL A 7 1.91 18.67 -6.55
N ALA A 8 2.69 18.69 -5.46
CA ALA A 8 2.88 19.89 -4.65
C ALA A 8 3.45 21.06 -5.46
N PHE A 9 4.43 20.81 -6.32
CA PHE A 9 5.01 21.84 -7.19
C PHE A 9 3.96 22.45 -8.13
N LEU A 10 3.18 21.63 -8.84
CA LEU A 10 2.14 22.12 -9.75
C LEU A 10 1.01 22.85 -9.02
N THR A 11 0.61 22.39 -7.83
CA THR A 11 -0.40 23.08 -7.03
C THR A 11 0.06 24.48 -6.60
N ILE A 12 1.32 24.63 -6.18
CA ILE A 12 1.87 25.96 -5.83
C ILE A 12 1.93 26.87 -7.07
N GLN A 13 2.30 26.33 -8.23
CA GLN A 13 2.27 27.11 -9.49
C GLN A 13 0.84 27.55 -9.85
N GLY A 14 -0.13 26.66 -9.70
CA GLY A 14 -1.55 26.99 -9.89
C GLY A 14 -2.06 28.06 -8.94
N PHE A 15 -1.61 28.02 -7.68
CA PHE A 15 -1.95 29.06 -6.70
C PHE A 15 -1.37 30.43 -7.07
N ILE A 16 -0.10 30.49 -7.47
CA ILE A 16 0.53 31.74 -7.93
C ILE A 16 -0.19 32.27 -9.18
N ALA A 17 -0.46 31.40 -10.16
CA ALA A 17 -1.23 31.76 -11.35
C ALA A 17 -2.65 32.24 -10.99
N GLY A 18 -3.30 31.60 -10.03
CA GLY A 18 -4.59 31.98 -9.51
C GLY A 18 -4.59 33.37 -8.87
N ILE A 19 -3.55 33.71 -8.10
CA ILE A 19 -3.38 35.06 -7.54
C ILE A 19 -3.21 36.08 -8.67
N VAL A 20 -2.29 35.83 -9.61
CA VAL A 20 -2.03 36.76 -10.72
C VAL A 20 -3.30 36.99 -11.53
N PHE A 21 -4.01 35.92 -11.89
CA PHE A 21 -5.27 36.01 -12.62
C PHE A 21 -6.36 36.72 -11.81
N GLY A 22 -6.49 36.37 -10.53
CA GLY A 22 -7.42 37.00 -9.60
C GLY A 22 -7.22 38.51 -9.57
N VAL A 23 -5.99 38.98 -9.34
CA VAL A 23 -5.66 40.42 -9.29
C VAL A 23 -6.02 41.13 -10.60
N LEU A 24 -5.85 40.48 -11.75
CA LEU A 24 -6.10 41.09 -13.05
C LEU A 24 -7.59 41.12 -13.44
N GLN A 25 -8.39 40.16 -12.96
CA GLN A 25 -9.74 39.92 -13.49
C GLN A 25 -10.86 40.13 -12.47
N SER A 26 -10.57 40.14 -11.16
CA SER A 26 -11.60 40.26 -10.13
C SER A 26 -12.06 41.69 -9.91
N ASP A 27 -13.37 41.91 -9.95
CA ASP A 27 -13.99 43.20 -9.59
C ASP A 27 -14.35 43.28 -8.09
N SER A 28 -14.41 42.12 -7.42
CA SER A 28 -14.72 42.00 -6.00
C SER A 28 -13.79 41.00 -5.29
N ALA A 29 -13.73 41.10 -3.95
CA ALA A 29 -12.96 40.16 -3.14
C ALA A 29 -13.50 38.72 -3.22
N GLU A 30 -14.82 38.57 -3.45
CA GLU A 30 -15.45 37.26 -3.65
C GLU A 30 -14.98 36.63 -4.96
N ASP A 31 -15.01 37.38 -6.06
CA ASP A 31 -14.54 36.90 -7.37
C ASP A 31 -13.05 36.53 -7.33
N PHE A 32 -12.24 37.35 -6.65
CA PHE A 32 -10.82 37.05 -6.42
C PHE A 32 -10.63 35.67 -5.77
N LEU A 33 -11.34 35.41 -4.67
CA LEU A 33 -11.27 34.15 -3.96
C LEU A 33 -11.74 32.98 -4.83
N ILE A 34 -12.84 33.16 -5.56
CA ILE A 34 -13.38 32.13 -6.47
C ILE A 34 -12.34 31.77 -7.53
N TYR A 35 -11.72 32.76 -8.18
CA TYR A 35 -10.71 32.51 -9.21
C TYR A 35 -9.47 31.81 -8.65
N VAL A 36 -8.93 32.27 -7.51
CA VAL A 36 -7.76 31.66 -6.88
C VAL A 36 -8.04 30.20 -6.52
N LEU A 37 -9.19 29.92 -5.91
CA LEU A 37 -9.57 28.56 -5.52
C LEU A 37 -9.81 27.66 -6.72
N LEU A 38 -10.51 28.14 -7.74
CA LEU A 38 -10.86 27.35 -8.92
C LEU A 38 -9.62 27.01 -9.75
N ILE A 39 -8.73 27.97 -9.97
CA ILE A 39 -7.45 27.76 -10.68
C ILE A 39 -6.54 26.83 -9.87
N SER A 40 -6.40 27.04 -8.55
CA SER A 40 -5.58 26.18 -7.69
C SER A 40 -6.08 24.73 -7.71
N THR A 41 -7.40 24.54 -7.62
CA THR A 41 -8.05 23.23 -7.65
C THR A 41 -7.85 22.55 -9.01
N PHE A 42 -7.98 23.30 -10.11
CA PHE A 42 -7.71 22.80 -11.45
C PHE A 42 -6.28 22.25 -11.55
N PHE A 43 -5.27 23.03 -11.14
CA PHE A 43 -3.87 22.60 -11.18
C PHE A 43 -3.59 21.39 -10.26
N TYR A 44 -4.22 21.33 -9.08
CA TYR A 44 -4.13 20.19 -8.19
C TYR A 44 -4.65 18.89 -8.84
N LEU A 45 -5.83 18.94 -9.45
CA LEU A 45 -6.42 17.78 -10.14
C LEU A 45 -5.64 17.42 -11.41
N PHE A 46 -5.22 18.43 -12.17
CA PHE A 46 -4.41 18.25 -13.36
C PHE A 46 -3.05 17.60 -13.05
N ALA A 47 -2.42 17.95 -11.93
CA ALA A 47 -1.17 17.30 -11.51
C ALA A 47 -1.37 15.81 -11.22
N HIS A 48 -2.47 15.43 -10.59
CA HIS A 48 -2.81 14.02 -10.37
C HIS A 48 -3.09 13.29 -11.68
N LEU A 49 -3.74 13.95 -12.63
CA LEU A 49 -3.96 13.41 -13.97
C LEU A 49 -2.63 13.14 -14.69
N CYS A 50 -1.70 14.10 -14.65
CA CYS A 50 -0.36 13.94 -15.21
C CYS A 50 0.41 12.79 -14.56
N VAL A 51 0.37 12.67 -13.23
CA VAL A 51 1.03 11.57 -12.50
C VAL A 51 0.39 10.22 -12.85
N GLY A 52 -0.94 10.15 -12.91
CA GLY A 52 -1.67 8.94 -13.31
C GLY A 52 -1.31 8.49 -14.72
N PHE A 53 -1.33 9.41 -15.69
CA PHE A 53 -0.90 9.12 -17.06
C PHE A 53 0.59 8.80 -17.16
N TYR A 54 1.44 9.43 -16.36
CA TYR A 54 2.87 9.11 -16.32
C TYR A 54 3.12 7.66 -15.88
N PHE A 55 2.42 7.18 -14.85
CA PHE A 55 2.49 5.77 -14.45
C PHE A 55 1.91 4.82 -15.50
N GLN A 56 0.83 5.23 -16.17
CA GLN A 56 0.22 4.43 -17.24
C GLN A 56 1.12 4.31 -18.48
N THR A 57 1.77 5.40 -18.88
CA THR A 57 2.63 5.47 -20.09
C THR A 57 4.01 4.86 -19.88
N LEU A 58 4.55 4.88 -18.66
CA LEU A 58 5.81 4.20 -18.34
C LEU A 58 5.73 2.68 -18.47
N GLY A 59 4.55 2.10 -18.71
CA GLY A 59 4.40 0.64 -18.83
C GLY A 59 4.93 -0.08 -17.60
N VAL A 60 4.89 0.56 -16.42
CA VAL A 60 5.17 -0.08 -15.14
C VAL A 60 4.05 -1.09 -14.95
N LYS A 61 4.22 -2.27 -15.56
CA LYS A 61 3.58 -3.48 -15.08
C LYS A 61 3.84 -3.46 -13.59
N ALA A 62 2.77 -3.33 -12.80
CA ALA A 62 2.80 -3.51 -11.36
C ALA A 62 3.79 -4.65 -11.12
N HIS A 63 4.90 -4.34 -10.44
CA HIS A 63 6.10 -5.17 -10.33
C HIS A 63 5.71 -6.65 -10.41
N SER A 64 6.22 -7.37 -11.41
CA SER A 64 5.84 -8.77 -11.66
C SER A 64 5.88 -9.52 -10.33
N PHE A 65 4.70 -9.83 -9.80
CA PHE A 65 4.59 -10.47 -8.51
C PHE A 65 5.37 -11.78 -8.61
N PRO A 66 6.42 -12.02 -7.78
CA PRO A 66 7.28 -13.18 -7.91
C PRO A 66 6.55 -14.42 -7.38
N LYS A 67 5.54 -14.86 -8.15
CA LYS A 67 4.62 -15.95 -7.85
C LYS A 67 5.38 -17.21 -7.48
N HIS A 68 6.37 -17.58 -8.28
CA HIS A 68 7.17 -18.79 -8.05
C HIS A 68 7.95 -18.73 -6.73
N SER A 69 8.42 -17.55 -6.31
CA SER A 69 9.11 -17.39 -5.03
C SER A 69 8.11 -17.55 -3.87
N HIS A 70 6.92 -16.98 -4.00
CA HIS A 70 5.87 -17.08 -2.98
C HIS A 70 5.32 -18.49 -2.86
N GLU A 71 5.07 -19.18 -3.99
CA GLU A 71 4.63 -20.58 -4.02
C GLU A 71 5.66 -21.50 -3.35
N ARG A 72 6.95 -21.30 -3.62
CA ARG A 72 8.02 -22.08 -2.96
C ARG A 72 8.03 -21.90 -1.45
N SER A 73 7.84 -20.68 -0.97
CA SER A 73 7.74 -20.40 0.48
C SER A 73 6.49 -21.04 1.08
N LEU A 74 5.35 -20.97 0.36
CA LEU A 74 4.09 -21.56 0.80
C LEU A 74 4.20 -23.08 0.95
N ASP A 75 4.79 -23.76 -0.02
CA ASP A 75 5.05 -25.20 0.03
C ASP A 75 5.97 -25.58 1.20
N GLY A 76 6.90 -24.71 1.56
CA GLY A 76 7.76 -24.87 2.74
C GLY A 76 6.96 -24.80 4.04
N TYR A 77 6.05 -23.82 4.17
CA TYR A 77 5.19 -23.70 5.34
C TYR A 77 4.23 -24.89 5.49
N VAL A 78 3.63 -25.36 4.40
CA VAL A 78 2.75 -26.55 4.41
C VAL A 78 3.51 -27.78 4.90
N ARG A 79 4.73 -28.00 4.41
CA ARG A 79 5.57 -29.14 4.86
C ARG A 79 5.92 -29.05 6.34
N GLU A 80 6.27 -27.87 6.83
CA GLU A 80 6.61 -27.66 8.23
C GLU A 80 5.39 -27.87 9.14
N ILE A 81 4.21 -27.39 8.73
CA ILE A 81 2.95 -27.61 9.47
C ILE A 81 2.65 -29.10 9.56
N ASN A 82 2.66 -29.82 8.43
CA ASN A 82 2.40 -31.26 8.42
C ASN A 82 3.37 -32.04 9.31
N ARG A 83 4.66 -31.65 9.32
CA ARG A 83 5.65 -32.29 10.18
C ARG A 83 5.34 -32.09 11.66
N ARG A 84 4.88 -30.90 12.05
CA ARG A 84 4.50 -30.59 13.43
C ARG A 84 3.22 -31.31 13.83
N GLU A 85 2.27 -31.40 12.93
CA GLU A 85 1.00 -32.12 13.16
C GLU A 85 1.26 -33.61 13.40
N GLN A 86 2.10 -34.25 12.57
CA GLN A 86 2.51 -35.64 12.79
C GLN A 86 3.21 -35.86 14.15
N PHE A 87 4.04 -34.92 14.58
CA PHE A 87 4.69 -35.00 15.89
C PHE A 87 3.66 -34.89 17.03
N ILE A 88 2.70 -33.98 16.90
CA ILE A 88 1.62 -33.79 17.88
C ILE A 88 0.74 -35.05 17.94
N ASP A 89 0.36 -35.61 16.80
CA ASP A 89 -0.44 -36.83 16.72
C ASP A 89 0.29 -38.02 17.36
N ALA A 90 1.58 -38.19 17.06
CA ALA A 90 2.40 -39.24 17.68
C ALA A 90 2.51 -39.06 19.20
N TYR A 91 2.70 -37.82 19.67
CA TYR A 91 2.75 -37.51 21.08
C TYR A 91 1.43 -37.85 21.79
N TYR A 92 0.28 -37.49 21.20
CA TYR A 92 -1.03 -37.82 21.77
C TYR A 92 -1.36 -39.30 21.68
N ALA A 93 -0.94 -40.02 20.64
CA ALA A 93 -1.14 -41.46 20.50
C ALA A 93 -0.43 -42.26 21.59
N HIS A 94 0.78 -41.84 22.00
CA HIS A 94 1.54 -42.48 23.07
C HIS A 94 1.34 -41.84 24.45
N LYS A 95 0.45 -40.85 24.57
CA LYS A 95 0.22 -40.11 25.82
C LYS A 95 -0.26 -41.03 26.95
N ASP A 96 -1.15 -41.98 26.67
CA ASP A 96 -1.68 -42.89 27.68
C ASP A 96 -0.62 -43.90 28.17
N GLU A 97 0.30 -44.31 27.29
CA GLU A 97 1.47 -45.14 27.61
C GLU A 97 2.49 -44.36 28.46
N LEU A 98 2.76 -43.10 28.11
CA LEU A 98 3.68 -42.24 28.86
C LEU A 98 3.15 -41.89 30.25
N LEU A 99 1.85 -41.62 30.39
CA LEU A 99 1.22 -41.30 31.68
C LEU A 99 1.12 -42.51 32.60
N SER A 100 0.81 -43.70 32.07
CA SER A 100 0.76 -44.94 32.87
C SER A 100 2.14 -45.44 33.31
N GLY A 101 3.19 -45.18 32.51
CA GLY A 101 4.58 -45.46 32.87
C GLY A 101 5.12 -44.57 33.99
N ASP A 102 4.70 -43.30 34.04
CA ASP A 102 5.14 -42.34 35.07
C ASP A 102 4.46 -42.57 36.43
N GLU A 103 3.19 -43.00 36.43
CA GLU A 103 2.46 -43.43 37.64
C GLU A 103 3.08 -44.69 38.28
N ARG A 104 3.47 -45.69 37.46
CA ARG A 104 4.14 -46.91 37.96
C ARG A 104 5.54 -46.68 38.52
N ARG A 105 6.18 -45.57 38.16
CA ARG A 105 7.54 -45.23 38.59
C ARG A 105 7.56 -44.43 39.90
N LYS A 106 6.39 -43.95 40.35
CA LYS A 106 6.18 -43.19 41.59
C LYS A 106 5.55 -44.02 42.73
N ALA A 107 5.05 -45.22 42.43
CA ALA A 107 4.58 -46.21 43.40
C ALA A 107 5.72 -47.16 43.81
#